data_AF-A0A075UYH4-F1
#
_entry.id   AF-A0A075UYH4-F1
#
_cell.length_a   1.000
_cell.length_b   1.000
_cell.length_c   1.000
_cell.angle_alpha   90.00
_cell.angle_beta   90.00
_cell.angle_gamma   90.00
#
_symmetry.space_group_name_H-M   'P 1'
#
loop_
_entity.id
_entity.type
_entity.pdbx_description
1 polymer ?
#
loop_
_entity_poly.entity_id
_entity_poly.type
_entity_poly.pdbx_seq_one_letter_code
_entity_poly.pdbx_strand_id
1 'polypeptide(L)'
;MATGPVALYAVVAVAPSVLFWCALKVPAGLRWWRGRRRPELPAGPPIEKLAADLRRVHRQLAELPSGASAVRRYGTRQAYDALLVQACREVEVEHRLAELPEGFDREIERLRVEESLAERGLSVS
;
A
#
# COMPACT_ATOMS: atom_id res chain seq x y z
N MET A 1 21.22 44.14 48.67
CA MET A 1 19.99 43.76 47.95
C MET A 1 19.78 44.73 46.81
N ALA A 2 20.37 44.46 45.64
CA ALA A 2 20.27 45.32 44.44
C ALA A 2 20.13 44.46 43.17
N THR A 3 19.35 43.39 43.25
CA THR A 3 19.14 42.43 42.17
C THR A 3 18.04 42.86 41.18
N GLY A 4 17.23 43.86 41.55
CA GLY A 4 16.07 44.32 40.77
C GLY A 4 16.39 44.84 39.36
N PRO A 5 17.33 45.80 39.19
CA PRO A 5 17.60 46.38 37.88
C PRO A 5 18.32 45.41 36.93
N VAL A 6 19.29 44.65 37.45
CA VAL A 6 20.10 43.71 36.66
C VAL A 6 19.25 42.55 36.12
N ALA A 7 18.31 42.05 36.93
CA ALA A 7 17.35 41.05 36.48
C ALA A 7 16.46 41.58 35.34
N LEU A 8 16.06 42.85 35.40
CA LEU A 8 15.20 43.48 34.40
C LEU A 8 15.93 43.64 33.06
N TYR A 9 17.20 44.08 33.08
CA TYR A 9 18.03 44.15 31.87
C TYR A 9 18.36 42.76 31.29
N ALA A 10 18.64 41.78 32.14
CA ALA A 10 18.89 40.41 31.70
C ALA A 10 17.67 39.81 30.97
N VAL A 11 16.45 40.06 31.48
CA VAL A 11 15.21 39.61 30.83
C VAL A 11 15.03 40.29 29.47
N VAL A 12 15.22 41.61 29.38
CA VAL A 12 15.05 42.36 28.13
C VAL A 12 16.08 41.95 27.07
N ALA A 13 17.32 41.65 27.47
CA ALA A 13 18.36 41.22 26.54
C ALA A 13 18.19 39.77 26.07
N VAL A 14 17.75 38.87 26.95
CA VAL A 14 17.66 37.42 26.66
C VAL A 14 16.34 37.06 25.97
N ALA A 15 15.26 37.78 26.26
CA ALA A 15 13.93 37.51 25.68
C ALA A 15 13.91 37.48 24.14
N PRO A 16 14.47 38.46 23.40
CA PRO A 16 14.43 38.43 21.94
C PRO A 16 15.23 37.26 21.36
N SER A 17 16.37 36.92 21.97
CA SER A 17 17.19 35.78 21.54
C SER A 17 16.48 34.44 21.76
N VAL A 18 15.81 34.28 22.91
CA VAL A 18 15.04 33.07 23.22
C VAL A 18 13.81 32.97 22.32
N LEU A 19 13.08 34.07 22.09
CA LEU A 19 11.93 34.10 21.19
C LEU A 19 12.32 33.75 19.76
N PHE A 20 13.43 34.32 19.26
CA PHE A 20 13.95 34.03 17.93
C PHE A 20 14.39 32.57 17.80
N TRP A 21 15.09 32.04 18.81
CA TRP A 21 15.49 30.63 18.85
C TRP A 21 14.29 29.68 18.88
N CYS A 22 13.29 29.97 19.70
CA CYS A 22 12.03 29.21 19.74
C CYS A 22 11.32 29.27 18.39
N ALA A 23 11.18 30.44 17.78
CA ALA A 23 10.55 30.61 16.46
C ALA A 23 11.24 29.77 15.37
N LEU A 24 12.58 29.65 15.42
CA LEU A 24 13.34 28.81 14.47
C LEU A 24 13.22 27.30 14.75
N LYS A 25 13.07 26.90 16.02
CA LYS A 25 13.01 25.48 16.42
C LYS A 25 11.59 24.89 16.38
N VAL A 26 10.56 25.71 16.52
CA VAL A 26 9.14 25.31 16.43
C VAL A 26 8.82 24.56 15.12
N PRO A 27 9.19 25.03 13.91
CA PRO A 27 8.88 24.31 12.68
C PRO A 27 9.68 22.99 12.55
N ALA A 28 10.85 22.87 13.17
CA ALA A 28 11.61 21.61 13.20
C ALA A 28 10.98 20.60 14.17
N GLY A 29 10.61 21.03 15.38
CA GLY A 29 9.91 20.20 16.36
C GLY A 29 8.54 19.75 15.86
N LEU A 30 7.79 20.63 15.21
CA LEU A 30 6.48 20.31 14.64
C LEU A 30 6.60 19.32 13.48
N ARG A 31 7.61 19.46 12.61
CA ARG A 31 7.89 18.48 11.54
C ARG A 31 8.25 17.11 12.11
N TRP A 32 9.07 17.06 13.15
CA TRP A 32 9.43 15.81 13.82
C TRP A 32 8.21 15.13 14.46
N TRP A 33 7.35 15.90 15.11
CA TRP A 33 6.13 15.38 15.73
C TRP A 33 5.09 14.91 14.69
N ARG A 34 4.95 15.63 13.57
CA ARG A 34 4.13 15.20 12.43
C ARG A 34 4.70 13.96 11.73
N GLY A 35 6.03 13.83 11.65
CA GLY A 35 6.70 12.65 11.13
C GLY A 35 6.44 11.39 11.97
N ARG A 36 6.38 11.53 13.31
CA ARG A 36 5.98 10.45 14.22
C ARG A 36 4.51 10.02 14.09
N ARG A 37 3.65 10.89 13.57
CA ARG A 37 2.24 10.59 13.29
C ARG A 37 1.99 10.20 11.83
N ARG A 38 3.02 9.83 11.07
CA ARG A 38 2.78 9.25 9.74
C ARG A 38 1.98 7.96 9.95
N PRO A 39 0.73 7.89 9.47
CA PRO A 39 -0.01 6.65 9.50
C PRO A 39 0.80 5.59 8.74
N GLU A 40 0.81 4.37 9.25
CA GLU A 40 1.41 3.24 8.57
C GLU A 40 0.75 3.14 7.20
N LEU A 41 1.51 3.43 6.14
CA LEU A 41 1.00 3.23 4.79
C LEU A 41 0.78 1.73 4.62
N PRO A 42 -0.35 1.29 4.02
CA PRO A 42 -0.56 -0.10 3.67
C PRO A 42 0.68 -0.66 2.96
N ALA A 43 1.12 -1.85 3.35
CA ALA A 43 2.34 -2.46 2.82
C ALA A 43 2.20 -2.91 1.33
N GLY A 44 1.00 -2.86 0.77
CA GLY A 44 0.67 -3.20 -0.61
C GLY A 44 0.05 -2.04 -1.40
N PRO A 45 -0.13 -2.18 -2.73
CA PRO A 45 -0.93 -1.24 -3.50
C PRO A 45 -2.35 -1.18 -2.92
N PRO A 46 -3.05 -0.05 -3.07
CA PRO A 46 -4.44 0.07 -2.62
C PRO A 46 -5.27 -1.09 -3.15
N ILE A 47 -6.08 -1.71 -2.30
CA ILE A 47 -6.89 -2.89 -2.63
C ILE A 47 -7.81 -2.61 -3.83
N GLU A 48 -8.25 -1.36 -4.00
CA GLU A 48 -9.05 -0.89 -5.13
C GLU A 48 -8.29 -0.97 -6.45
N LYS A 49 -6.98 -0.65 -6.43
CA LYS A 49 -6.12 -0.76 -7.60
C LYS A 49 -5.93 -2.23 -7.97
N LEU A 50 -5.74 -3.09 -6.97
CA LEU A 50 -5.58 -4.53 -7.19
C LEU A 50 -6.86 -5.15 -7.78
N ALA A 51 -8.04 -4.78 -7.28
CA ALA A 51 -9.31 -5.19 -7.86
C ALA A 51 -9.52 -4.67 -9.29
N ALA A 52 -9.09 -3.44 -9.59
CA ALA A 52 -9.12 -2.90 -10.95
C ALA A 52 -8.19 -3.65 -11.91
N ASP A 53 -6.98 -3.98 -11.46
CA ASP A 53 -6.00 -4.74 -12.24
C ASP A 53 -6.49 -6.18 -12.50
N LEU A 54 -7.09 -6.83 -11.50
CA LEU A 54 -7.73 -8.14 -11.66
C LEU A 54 -8.82 -8.13 -12.73
N ARG A 55 -9.80 -7.21 -12.64
CA ARG A 55 -10.87 -7.07 -13.65
C ARG A 55 -10.31 -6.76 -15.04
N ARG A 56 -9.24 -5.97 -15.11
CA ARG A 56 -8.58 -5.65 -16.39
C ARG A 56 -7.95 -6.89 -17.02
N VAL A 57 -7.17 -7.65 -16.27
CA VAL A 57 -6.50 -8.85 -16.80
C VAL A 57 -7.50 -9.97 -17.10
N HIS A 58 -8.54 -10.12 -16.27
CA HIS A 58 -9.64 -11.05 -16.54
C HIS A 58 -10.29 -10.77 -17.90
N ARG A 59 -10.65 -9.50 -18.16
CA ARG A 59 -11.18 -9.08 -19.49
C ARG A 59 -10.19 -9.33 -20.61
N GLN A 60 -8.91 -9.03 -20.42
CA GLN A 60 -7.88 -9.33 -21.43
C GLN A 60 -7.79 -10.82 -21.76
N LEU A 61 -7.98 -11.69 -20.76
CA LEU A 61 -7.98 -13.13 -20.96
C LEU A 61 -9.25 -13.60 -21.68
N ALA A 62 -10.42 -13.04 -21.35
CA ALA A 62 -11.69 -13.35 -22.00
C ALA A 62 -11.76 -12.86 -23.46
N GLU A 63 -11.17 -11.69 -23.74
CA GLU A 63 -11.15 -11.06 -25.06
C GLU A 63 -10.00 -11.56 -25.95
N LEU A 64 -9.21 -12.53 -25.49
CA LEU A 64 -8.04 -12.98 -26.23
C LEU A 64 -8.50 -13.68 -27.54
N PRO A 65 -7.98 -13.27 -28.72
CA PRO A 65 -8.42 -13.84 -29.98
C PRO A 65 -8.22 -15.37 -30.04
N SER A 66 -9.12 -16.08 -30.74
CA SER A 66 -8.98 -17.52 -30.98
C SER A 66 -7.64 -17.87 -31.66
N GLY A 67 -7.07 -16.95 -32.46
CA GLY A 67 -5.75 -17.08 -33.09
C GLY A 67 -4.55 -16.57 -32.27
N ALA A 68 -4.73 -16.16 -31.01
CA ALA A 68 -3.61 -15.69 -30.19
C ALA A 68 -2.53 -16.77 -30.00
N SER A 69 -1.25 -16.38 -29.96
CA SER A 69 -0.18 -17.35 -29.72
C SER A 69 -0.33 -18.03 -28.35
N ALA A 70 0.11 -19.28 -28.25
CA ALA A 70 0.15 -20.00 -26.98
C ALA A 70 0.93 -19.22 -25.92
N VAL A 71 2.03 -18.57 -26.31
CA VAL A 71 2.85 -17.70 -25.45
C VAL A 71 2.04 -16.53 -24.88
N ARG A 72 1.22 -15.86 -25.70
CA ARG A 72 0.38 -14.74 -25.24
C ARG A 72 -0.67 -15.21 -24.25
N ARG A 73 -1.38 -16.30 -24.57
CA ARG A 73 -2.36 -16.92 -23.64
C ARG A 73 -1.72 -17.27 -22.31
N TYR A 74 -0.57 -17.94 -22.38
CA TYR A 74 0.17 -18.36 -21.20
C TYR A 74 0.62 -17.17 -20.36
N GLY A 75 1.25 -16.16 -20.97
CA GLY A 75 1.71 -14.96 -20.29
C GLY A 75 0.57 -14.19 -19.61
N THR A 76 -0.58 -14.04 -20.27
CA THR A 76 -1.76 -13.40 -19.67
C THR A 76 -2.29 -14.20 -18.49
N ARG A 77 -2.33 -15.55 -18.56
CA ARG A 77 -2.71 -16.40 -17.42
C ARG A 77 -1.74 -16.31 -16.25
N GLN A 78 -0.43 -16.29 -16.51
CA GLN A 78 0.58 -16.11 -15.45
C GLN A 78 0.43 -14.76 -14.75
N ALA A 79 0.20 -13.69 -15.52
CA ALA A 79 -0.05 -12.36 -14.95
C ALA A 79 -1.32 -12.35 -14.08
N TYR A 80 -2.37 -13.06 -14.52
CA TYR A 80 -3.60 -13.21 -13.76
C TYR A 80 -3.39 -13.95 -12.44
N ASP A 81 -2.70 -15.09 -12.47
CA ASP A 81 -2.39 -15.87 -11.26
C ASP A 81 -1.54 -15.07 -10.27
N ALA A 82 -0.57 -14.29 -10.75
CA ALA A 82 0.23 -13.42 -9.90
C ALA A 82 -0.62 -12.36 -9.17
N LEU A 83 -1.62 -11.79 -9.84
CA LEU A 83 -2.58 -10.86 -9.22
C LEU A 83 -3.49 -11.56 -8.20
N LEU A 84 -3.93 -12.79 -8.48
CA LEU A 84 -4.73 -13.58 -7.54
C LEU A 84 -3.93 -13.91 -6.27
N VAL A 85 -2.67 -14.32 -6.40
CA VAL A 85 -1.75 -14.54 -5.27
C VAL A 85 -1.58 -13.27 -4.44
N GLN A 86 -1.42 -12.12 -5.10
CA GLN A 86 -1.31 -10.85 -4.40
C GLN A 86 -2.61 -10.51 -3.65
N ALA A 87 -3.77 -10.69 -4.28
CA ALA A 87 -5.06 -10.44 -3.65
C ALA A 87 -5.27 -11.35 -2.44
N CYS A 88 -4.93 -12.63 -2.55
CA CYS A 88 -5.01 -13.56 -1.42
C CYS A 88 -4.15 -13.12 -0.23
N ARG A 89 -2.97 -12.53 -0.47
CA ARG A 89 -2.12 -11.99 0.61
C ARG A 89 -2.76 -10.79 1.31
N GLU A 90 -3.36 -9.87 0.55
CA GLU A 90 -3.99 -8.67 1.12
C GLU A 90 -5.24 -9.00 1.96
N VAL A 91 -5.98 -10.04 1.57
CA VAL A 91 -7.19 -10.47 2.30
C VAL A 91 -7.01 -11.73 3.12
N GLU A 92 -5.78 -12.20 3.31
CA GLU A 92 -5.44 -13.39 4.12
C GLU A 92 -6.24 -14.66 3.75
N VAL A 93 -6.24 -15.00 2.46
CA VAL A 93 -6.79 -16.24 1.91
C VAL A 93 -5.66 -17.23 1.66
N GLU A 94 -5.78 -18.44 2.18
CA GLU A 94 -4.85 -19.52 1.90
C GLU A 94 -5.02 -20.03 0.47
N HIS A 95 -3.91 -20.26 -0.24
CA HIS A 95 -3.93 -20.72 -1.63
C HIS A 95 -2.72 -21.57 -1.99
N ARG A 96 -2.87 -22.39 -3.04
CA ARG A 96 -1.79 -23.23 -3.59
C ARG A 96 -1.38 -22.86 -5.02
N LEU A 97 -1.85 -21.72 -5.53
CA LEU A 97 -1.58 -21.25 -6.91
C LEU A 97 -0.07 -21.16 -7.27
N ALA A 98 0.81 -20.92 -6.30
CA ALA A 98 2.25 -20.84 -6.52
C ALA A 98 2.96 -22.21 -6.42
N GLU A 99 2.27 -23.23 -5.89
CA GLU A 99 2.82 -24.57 -5.63
C GLU A 99 2.40 -25.58 -6.69
N LEU A 100 1.22 -25.38 -7.29
CA LEU A 100 0.69 -26.27 -8.30
C LEU A 100 1.35 -26.05 -9.66
N PRO A 101 1.74 -27.12 -10.38
CA PRO A 101 2.21 -27.00 -11.74
C PRO A 101 1.08 -26.57 -12.69
N GLU A 102 1.44 -26.08 -13.86
CA GLU A 102 0.48 -25.79 -14.92
C GLU A 102 -0.33 -27.03 -15.30
N GLY A 103 -1.64 -26.86 -15.41
CA GLY A 103 -2.57 -27.94 -15.73
C GLY A 103 -3.89 -27.79 -15.00
N PHE A 104 -4.67 -28.87 -15.03
CA PHE A 104 -6.04 -28.90 -14.54
C PHE A 104 -6.16 -28.59 -13.04
N ASP A 105 -5.23 -29.09 -12.21
CA ASP A 105 -5.24 -28.83 -10.77
C ASP A 105 -5.09 -27.34 -10.45
N ARG A 106 -4.23 -26.63 -11.18
CA ARG A 106 -4.04 -25.18 -11.03
C ARG A 106 -5.24 -24.40 -11.55
N GLU A 107 -5.94 -24.89 -12.58
CA GLU A 107 -7.19 -24.30 -13.06
C GLU A 107 -8.32 -24.44 -12.03
N ILE A 108 -8.45 -25.59 -11.36
CA ILE A 108 -9.41 -25.79 -10.27
C ILE A 108 -9.09 -24.87 -9.09
N GLU A 109 -7.83 -24.83 -8.66
CA GLU A 109 -7.39 -23.99 -7.57
C GLU A 109 -7.67 -22.51 -7.85
N ARG A 110 -7.53 -22.08 -9.11
CA ARG A 110 -7.88 -20.72 -9.55
C ARG A 110 -9.36 -20.40 -9.35
N LEU A 111 -10.25 -21.28 -9.76
CA LEU A 111 -11.70 -21.09 -9.56
C LEU A 111 -12.05 -21.02 -8.07
N ARG A 112 -11.48 -21.91 -7.25
CA ARG A 112 -11.65 -21.88 -5.78
C ARG A 112 -11.17 -20.55 -5.19
N VAL A 113 -10.01 -20.06 -5.64
CA VAL A 113 -9.45 -18.78 -5.17
C VAL A 113 -10.34 -17.61 -5.59
N GLU A 114 -10.80 -17.57 -6.83
CA GLU A 114 -11.72 -16.53 -7.31
C GLU A 114 -12.99 -16.45 -6.46
N GLU A 115 -13.59 -17.60 -6.14
CA GLU A 115 -14.74 -17.69 -5.25
C GLU A 115 -14.40 -17.19 -3.84
N SER A 116 -13.28 -17.65 -3.27
CA SER A 116 -12.83 -17.23 -1.93
C SER A 116 -12.58 -15.71 -1.85
N LEU A 117 -12.08 -15.11 -2.93
CA LEU A 117 -11.88 -13.65 -3.02
C LEU A 117 -13.23 -12.92 -3.14
N ALA A 118 -14.17 -13.45 -3.92
CA ALA A 118 -15.51 -12.89 -4.05
C ALA A 118 -16.26 -12.89 -2.71
N GLU A 119 -16.16 -13.96 -1.93
CA GLU A 119 -16.73 -14.05 -0.57
C GLU A 119 -16.16 -12.97 0.38
N ARG A 120 -14.91 -12.55 0.18
CA ARG A 120 -14.27 -11.46 0.92
C ARG A 120 -14.49 -10.07 0.30
N GLY A 121 -15.35 -9.97 -0.72
CA GLY A 121 -15.73 -8.69 -1.36
C GLY A 121 -14.83 -8.25 -2.51
N LEU A 122 -13.88 -9.08 -2.95
CA LEU A 122 -13.06 -8.83 -4.14
C LEU A 122 -13.61 -9.59 -5.34
N SER A 123 -14.63 -9.01 -6.01
CA SER A 123 -15.21 -9.60 -7.22
C SER A 123 -14.34 -9.35 -8.45
N VAL A 124 -14.03 -10.43 -9.18
CA VAL A 124 -13.21 -10.39 -10.41
C VAL A 124 -14.05 -10.27 -11.69
N SER A 125 -15.37 -10.50 -11.58
CA SER A 125 -16.39 -10.33 -12.63
C SER A 125 -16.65 -8.88 -13.02
#